data_AF-A0A485JBR2-F1
#
_entry.id   AF-A0A485JBR2-F1
#
_cell.length_a   1.000
_cell.length_b   1.000
_cell.length_c   1.000
_cell.angle_alpha   90.00
_cell.angle_beta   90.00
_cell.angle_gamma   90.00
#
_symmetry.space_group_name_H-M   'P 1'
#
loop_
_entity.id
_entity.type
_entity.pdbx_description
1 polymer ?
#
loop_
_entity_poly.entity_id
_entity_poly.type
_entity_poly.pdbx_seq_one_letter_code
_entity_poly.pdbx_strand_id
1 'polypeptide(L)' 'MVKPKTVYSTENPDLLVLEFRNDTSAGDGARIEQFDRKGMVNNKFNYFHYEQTG' A
#
# COMPACT_ATOMS: atom_id res chain seq x y z
N MET A 1 -15.05 1.48 1.95
CA MET A 1 -13.88 1.23 1.08
C MET A 1 -12.61 1.45 1.89
N VAL A 2 -11.64 0.52 1.87
CA VAL A 2 -10.37 0.71 2.58
C VAL A 2 -9.30 1.32 1.68
N LYS A 3 -8.45 2.17 2.22
CA LYS A 3 -7.28 2.70 1.51
C LYS A 3 -6.13 1.68 1.62
N PRO A 4 -5.54 1.19 0.52
CA PRO A 4 -4.54 0.12 0.62
C PRO A 4 -3.19 0.59 1.19
N LYS A 5 -2.99 1.90 1.34
CA LYS A 5 -1.75 2.51 1.83
C LYS A 5 -2.03 3.57 2.89
N THR A 6 -1.13 3.68 3.86
CA THR A 6 -0.99 4.86 4.72
C THR A 6 0.17 5.69 4.21
N VAL A 7 0.02 7.01 4.19
CA VAL A 7 1.07 7.96 3.78
C VAL A 7 1.54 8.69 5.03
N TYR A 8 2.85 8.71 5.25
CA TYR A 8 3.47 9.44 6.35
C TYR A 8 4.42 10.51 5.79
N SER A 9 4.36 11.68 6.40
CA SER A 9 5.33 12.77 6.18
C SER A 9 6.70 12.39 6.73
N THR A 10 7.76 13.00 6.21
CA THR A 10 9.09 12.94 6.81
C THR A 10 9.57 14.35 7.17
N GLU A 11 10.73 14.46 7.83
CA GLU A 11 11.38 15.75 8.08
C GLU A 11 11.82 16.44 6.78
N ASN A 12 12.07 15.66 5.72
CA ASN A 12 12.29 16.20 4.39
C ASN A 12 10.93 16.40 3.68
N PRO A 13 10.54 17.64 3.31
CA PRO A 13 9.25 17.91 2.69
C PRO A 13 9.08 17.26 1.31
N ASP A 14 10.17 16.90 0.63
CA ASP A 14 10.14 16.27 -0.70
C ASP A 14 10.01 14.74 -0.63
N LEU A 15 10.04 14.15 0.57
CA LEU A 15 10.00 12.70 0.77
C LEU A 15 8.77 12.27 1.59
N LEU A 16 8.16 11.17 1.15
CA LEU A 16 7.05 10.50 1.82
C LEU A 16 7.37 9.03 2.09
N VAL A 17 6.82 8.48 3.16
CA VAL A 17 6.85 7.05 3.45
C VAL A 17 5.47 6.46 3.17
N LEU A 18 5.44 5.38 2.37
CA LEU A 18 4.23 4.65 2.04
C LEU A 18 4.22 3.29 2.75
N GLU A 19 3.26 3.08 3.64
CA GLU A 19 3.03 1.78 4.26
C GLU A 19 1.89 1.06 3.56
N PHE A 20 2.14 -0.17 3.10
CA PHE A 20 1.13 -0.99 2.44
C PHE A 20 0.43 -1.89 3.46
N ARG A 21 -0.89 -1.83 3.50
CA ARG A 21 -1.70 -2.54 4.50
C ARG A 21 -2.18 -3.92 4.03
N ASN A 22 -2.44 -4.79 5.00
CA ASN A 22 -2.95 -6.15 4.77
C ASN A 22 -4.47 -6.20 4.53
N ASP A 23 -5.19 -5.11 4.81
CA ASP A 23 -6.63 -5.03 4.60
C ASP A 23 -6.97 -4.79 3.12
N THR A 24 -8.11 -5.32 2.71
CA THR A 24 -8.73 -5.06 1.41
C THR A 24 -10.23 -4.91 1.59
N SER A 25 -10.89 -4.29 0.62
CA SER A 25 -12.34 -4.18 0.63
C SER A 25 -12.93 -4.54 -0.71
N ALA A 26 -14.05 -5.25 -0.69
CA ALA A 26 -14.79 -5.68 -1.87
C ALA A 26 -16.22 -5.12 -1.85
N GLY A 27 -16.85 -5.03 -3.04
CA GLY A 27 -18.23 -4.56 -3.21
C GLY A 27 -18.44 -3.14 -2.68
N ASP A 28 -17.71 -2.16 -3.23
CA ASP A 28 -17.74 -0.74 -2.82
C ASP A 28 -17.45 -0.49 -1.33
N GLY A 29 -16.77 -1.44 -0.69
CA GLY A 29 -16.44 -1.36 0.71
C GLY A 29 -17.44 -1.96 1.68
N ALA A 30 -18.44 -2.68 1.18
CA ALA A 30 -19.39 -3.42 1.99
C ALA A 30 -18.74 -4.56 2.79
N ARG A 31 -17.58 -5.07 2.33
CA ARG A 31 -16.82 -6.12 3.01
C ARG A 31 -15.37 -5.70 3.20
N ILE A 32 -14.82 -5.97 4.38
CA ILE A 32 -13.42 -5.75 4.73
C ILE A 32 -12.82 -7.10 5.11
N GLU A 33 -11.71 -7.44 4.47
CA GLU A 33 -10.97 -8.68 4.72
C GLU A 33 -9.49 -8.35 4.93
N GLN A 34 -8.79 -9.19 5.69
CA GLN A 34 -7.34 -9.07 5.89
C GLN A 34 -6.66 -10.31 5.33
N PHE A 35 -5.65 -10.08 4.49
CA PHE A 35 -4.80 -11.12 3.94
C PHE A 35 -3.40 -10.99 4.51
N ASP A 36 -2.94 -12.03 5.19
CA ASP A 36 -1.59 -12.05 5.73
C ASP A 36 -0.56 -11.77 4.65
N ARG A 37 0.41 -10.92 4.99
CA ARG A 37 1.55 -10.55 4.13
C ARG A 37 1.18 -9.77 2.85
N LYS A 38 -0.10 -9.47 2.59
CA LYS A 38 -0.53 -8.69 1.40
C LYS A 38 0.21 -7.36 1.28
N GLY A 39 0.35 -6.63 2.38
CA GLY A 39 1.06 -5.35 2.42
C GLY A 39 2.52 -5.49 1.97
N MET A 40 3.23 -6.47 2.55
CA MET A 40 4.63 -6.76 2.21
C MET A 40 4.81 -7.17 0.74
N VAL A 41 3.94 -8.04 0.22
CA VAL A 41 4.00 -8.47 -1.19
C VAL A 41 3.74 -7.29 -2.13
N ASN A 42 2.73 -6.46 -1.85
CA ASN A 42 2.43 -5.29 -2.66
C ASN A 42 3.55 -4.25 -2.63
N ASN A 43 4.24 -4.08 -1.49
CA ASN A 43 5.38 -3.19 -1.40
C ASN A 43 6.52 -3.66 -2.32
N LYS A 44 6.90 -4.94 -2.24
CA LYS A 44 7.96 -5.52 -3.09
C LYS A 44 7.62 -5.49 -4.57
N PHE A 45 6.38 -5.84 -4.92
CA PHE A 45 5.90 -5.81 -6.30
C PHE A 45 5.92 -4.39 -6.86
N ASN A 46 5.47 -3.41 -6.08
CA ASN A 46 5.47 -2.02 -6.52
C ASN A 46 6.89 -1.48 -6.73
N TYR A 47 7.82 -1.80 -5.83
CA TYR A 47 9.24 -1.50 -6.02
C TYR A 47 9.78 -2.11 -7.32
N PHE A 48 9.58 -3.43 -7.51
CA PHE A 48 10.01 -4.11 -8.73
C PHE A 48 9.43 -3.47 -10.00
N HIS A 49 8.13 -3.15 -10.00
CA HIS A 49 7.49 -2.49 -11.14
C HIS A 49 8.09 -1.11 -11.44
N TYR A 50 8.36 -0.30 -10.41
CA TYR A 50 9.04 0.99 -10.59
C TYR A 50 10.43 0.82 -11.19
N GLU A 51 11.23 -0.14 -10.71
CA GLU A 51 12.56 -0.40 -11.27
C GLU A 51 12.54 -0.85 -12.74
N GLN A 52 11.45 -1.45 -13.22
CA GLN A 52 11.32 -1.88 -14.63
C GLN A 52 10.80 -0.78 -15.56
N THR A 53 10.17 0.27 -15.03
CA THR A 53 9.45 1.28 -15.83
C THR A 53 9.93 2.71 -15.61
N GLY A 54 10.73 2.94 -14.57
CA GLY A 54 11.39 4.22 -14.27
C GLY A 54 12.65 4.46 -15.06
#